data_AF-A0A2E6EQY5-F1
#
_entry.id   AF-A0A2E6EQY5-F1
#
_cell.length_a   1.000
_cell.length_b   1.000
_cell.length_c   1.000
_cell.angle_alpha   90.00
_cell.angle_beta   90.00
_cell.angle_gamma   90.00
#
_symmetry.space_group_name_H-M   'P 1'
#
loop_
_entity.id
_entity.type
_entity.pdbx_description
1 polymer ?
#
loop_
_entity_poly.entity_id
_entity_poly.type
_entity_poly.pdbx_seq_one_letter_code
_entity_poly.pdbx_strand_id
1 'polypeptide(L)'
;MARDVPIHYDDLFAFLEDYRTAIRSSQYTIPTPEPVQRGDDVALRLTAPLLEGTVTLNGRVIAPMGEHAGVQLDLSEGDGPAQLEAFYRMVGTLVEHMLRSGRFQVTGQWAEGAVPMVPATAAAAVATAPGPPRDSRGAGGMGVPDSASLGEAARSGELSLDGMTALLMDLYGEKASGILEINSEQGRRVGFLHKGGLVQWLSDPVIEDECLGVLLTNANKLSPDQLRQSLEMMSDTGNLQGECFIELGFLTFPQVVMSLMTQVEIISRNVFTATEGTYRFYPREKLPTSYPNPPMKSPGFLFAFFKRAYASMPASEVELEYKSLLDQYSLLSSGISLDDLRLKKEERALIEILSAKSYRFREIFSVSSMGRSQTLQALMALLRLGILEFVEQEDTEQILSRISTQLARKVMYQQNQHEFDLLEVHWTSCTPQVEEGYQKIRAEYEGIGRGLTLPAETEAHRQEILSNIERAYAALKEPRSRKQVRAQHYEPQQHEANAELMSKKAEMLIVRGAWADVIDNYERAIELMPKVGKYHRDLEKARGLAAAGGYQG
;
A
#
# COMPACT_ATOMS: atom_id res chain seq x y z
N MET A 1 31.79 -17.34 22.36
CA MET A 1 31.27 -18.70 22.07
C MET A 1 29.87 -18.49 21.56
N ALA A 2 29.62 -18.68 20.27
CA ALA A 2 28.30 -18.50 19.69
C ALA A 2 27.33 -19.53 20.28
N ARG A 3 26.16 -19.09 20.75
CA ARG A 3 25.11 -19.98 21.26
C ARG A 3 24.08 -20.24 20.16
N ASP A 4 23.75 -21.52 19.97
CA ASP A 4 22.78 -21.97 18.97
C ASP A 4 21.36 -21.87 19.53
N VAL A 5 20.48 -21.12 18.85
CA VAL A 5 19.06 -21.05 19.17
C VAL A 5 18.25 -21.63 17.99
N PRO A 6 17.59 -22.79 18.15
CA PRO A 6 16.75 -23.36 17.10
C PRO A 6 15.41 -22.62 17.04
N ILE A 7 14.96 -22.30 15.82
CA ILE A 7 13.66 -21.68 15.55
C ILE A 7 12.81 -22.69 14.76
N HIS A 8 11.58 -22.97 15.23
CA HIS A 8 10.69 -23.96 14.61
C HIS A 8 9.86 -23.36 13.45
N TYR A 9 9.22 -24.23 12.66
CA TYR A 9 8.49 -23.84 11.45
C TYR A 9 7.29 -22.90 11.71
N ASP A 10 6.65 -23.01 12.87
CA ASP A 10 5.54 -22.13 13.24
C ASP A 10 6.04 -20.72 13.63
N ASP A 11 7.23 -20.64 14.24
CA ASP A 11 7.93 -19.37 14.52
C ASP A 11 8.43 -18.68 13.24
N LEU A 12 8.71 -19.48 12.20
CA LEU A 12 9.14 -18.99 10.89
C LEU A 12 8.03 -18.14 10.23
N PHE A 13 6.74 -18.48 10.37
CA PHE A 13 5.68 -17.67 9.76
C PHE A 13 5.46 -16.32 10.48
N ALA A 14 5.60 -16.29 11.81
CA ALA A 14 5.64 -15.04 12.56
C ALA A 14 6.87 -14.20 12.15
N PHE A 15 8.03 -14.84 12.00
CA PHE A 15 9.25 -14.24 11.43
C PHE A 15 9.08 -13.75 9.98
N LEU A 16 8.29 -14.45 9.15
CA LEU A 16 8.01 -14.11 7.75
C LEU A 16 7.06 -12.91 7.61
N GLU A 17 6.05 -12.77 8.48
CA GLU A 17 5.16 -11.59 8.51
C GLU A 17 5.89 -10.31 8.99
N ASP A 18 6.83 -10.46 9.94
CA ASP A 18 7.64 -9.36 10.47
C ASP A 18 8.81 -8.94 9.56
N TYR A 19 9.22 -9.80 8.63
CA TYR A 19 10.47 -9.70 7.86
C TYR A 19 10.70 -8.36 7.16
N ARG A 20 9.65 -7.77 6.58
CA ARG A 20 9.75 -6.53 5.80
C ARG A 20 9.99 -5.30 6.68
N THR A 21 9.54 -5.37 7.93
CA THR A 21 9.61 -4.28 8.91
C THR A 21 10.80 -4.45 9.85
N ALA A 22 11.07 -5.69 10.28
CA ALA A 22 12.12 -6.06 11.22
C ALA A 22 13.53 -6.08 10.62
N ILE A 23 13.71 -6.39 9.32
CA ILE A 23 15.03 -6.27 8.67
C ILE A 23 15.53 -4.83 8.65
N ARG A 24 14.63 -3.85 8.45
CA ARG A 24 15.02 -2.43 8.43
C ARG A 24 15.51 -1.94 9.79
N SER A 25 15.00 -2.51 10.88
CA SER A 25 15.47 -2.19 12.24
C SER A 25 16.60 -3.12 12.71
N SER A 26 16.81 -4.26 12.05
CA SER A 26 17.75 -5.32 12.41
C SER A 26 17.57 -5.83 13.84
N GLN A 27 16.37 -5.73 14.42
CA GLN A 27 16.09 -6.11 15.81
C GLN A 27 14.99 -7.18 15.85
N TYR A 28 15.21 -8.25 16.62
CA TYR A 28 14.32 -9.41 16.69
C TYR A 28 14.31 -10.03 18.09
N THR A 29 13.17 -10.53 18.56
CA THR A 29 13.07 -11.22 19.86
C THR A 29 13.08 -12.72 19.65
N ILE A 30 13.98 -13.43 20.32
CA ILE A 30 14.09 -14.89 20.25
C ILE A 30 13.78 -15.51 21.61
N PRO A 31 13.20 -16.72 21.65
CA PRO A 31 13.18 -17.50 22.87
C PRO A 31 14.60 -17.90 23.25
N THR A 32 14.95 -17.79 24.52
CA THR A 32 16.24 -18.17 25.08
C THR A 32 16.01 -19.17 26.21
N PRO A 33 16.21 -20.48 25.97
CA PRO A 33 15.98 -21.52 26.98
C PRO A 33 16.93 -21.41 28.18
N GLU A 34 18.02 -20.65 28.03
CA GLU A 34 18.92 -20.28 29.10
C GLU A 34 19.06 -18.74 29.15
N PRO A 35 19.28 -18.15 30.34
CA PRO A 35 19.49 -16.72 30.46
C PRO A 35 20.70 -16.27 29.63
N VAL A 36 20.48 -15.25 28.78
CA VAL A 36 21.52 -14.59 28.00
C VAL A 36 21.80 -13.19 28.55
N GLN A 37 23.01 -12.70 28.37
CA GLN A 37 23.41 -11.36 28.80
C GLN A 37 23.45 -10.40 27.61
N ARG A 38 23.22 -9.12 27.90
CA ARG A 38 23.38 -8.07 26.89
C ARG A 38 24.82 -8.06 26.38
N GLY A 39 24.98 -8.14 25.07
CA GLY A 39 26.28 -8.20 24.40
C GLY A 39 26.71 -9.61 23.97
N ASP A 40 25.99 -10.66 24.38
CA ASP A 40 26.27 -12.02 23.94
C ASP A 40 26.06 -12.16 22.41
N ASP A 41 27.01 -12.77 21.73
CA ASP A 41 26.89 -13.13 20.32
C ASP A 41 26.02 -14.39 20.18
N VAL A 42 25.02 -14.34 19.31
CA VAL A 42 24.03 -15.40 19.10
C VAL A 42 23.95 -15.77 17.62
N ALA A 43 23.76 -17.06 17.35
CA ALA A 43 23.55 -17.58 16.01
C ALA A 43 22.14 -18.18 15.92
N LEU A 44 21.30 -17.57 15.08
CA LEU A 44 19.94 -18.03 14.82
C LEU A 44 19.96 -19.03 13.68
N ARG A 45 19.53 -20.26 13.96
CA ARG A 45 19.40 -21.30 12.94
C ARG A 45 17.94 -21.48 12.58
N LEU A 46 17.58 -20.95 11.42
CA LEU A 46 16.24 -21.03 10.84
C LEU A 46 16.17 -22.28 9.97
N THR A 47 15.32 -23.23 10.33
CA THR A 47 15.06 -24.40 9.49
C THR A 47 13.75 -24.19 8.75
N ALA A 48 13.83 -23.90 7.45
CA ALA A 48 12.67 -23.80 6.59
C ALA A 48 12.48 -25.12 5.82
N PRO A 49 11.38 -25.87 6.04
CA PRO A 49 11.08 -27.13 5.34
C PRO A 49 11.13 -27.03 3.80
N LEU A 50 10.85 -25.84 3.25
CA LEU A 50 10.88 -25.58 1.81
C LEU A 50 12.28 -25.30 1.25
N LEU A 51 13.28 -25.05 2.10
CA LEU A 51 14.65 -24.74 1.67
C LEU A 51 15.58 -25.95 1.65
N GLU A 52 15.12 -27.14 2.06
CA GLU A 52 15.97 -28.34 2.26
C GLU A 52 17.31 -28.00 2.97
N GLY A 53 17.30 -27.04 3.89
CA GLY A 53 18.52 -26.47 4.49
C GLY A 53 18.25 -25.58 5.69
N THR A 54 19.31 -25.30 6.45
CA THR A 54 19.29 -24.41 7.62
C THR A 54 19.98 -23.10 7.29
N VAL A 55 19.25 -22.00 7.41
CA VAL A 55 19.80 -20.64 7.25
C VAL A 55 20.33 -20.17 8.60
N THR A 56 21.56 -19.67 8.65
CA THR A 56 22.15 -19.14 9.89
C THR A 56 22.26 -17.62 9.80
N LEU A 57 21.73 -16.91 10.80
CA LEU A 57 21.88 -15.46 10.95
C LEU A 57 22.64 -15.17 12.24
N ASN A 58 23.70 -14.37 12.16
CA ASN A 58 24.45 -13.95 13.33
C ASN A 58 23.84 -12.65 13.91
N GLY A 59 23.97 -12.47 15.21
CA GLY A 59 23.53 -11.26 15.88
C GLY A 59 24.09 -11.12 17.29
N ARG A 60 23.67 -10.07 17.98
CA ARG A 60 24.08 -9.76 19.35
C ARG A 60 22.89 -9.39 20.22
N VAL A 61 22.83 -9.91 21.44
CA VAL A 61 21.75 -9.62 22.39
C VAL A 61 21.79 -8.14 22.81
N ILE A 62 20.72 -7.41 22.57
CA ILE A 62 20.57 -6.00 22.95
C ILE A 62 19.70 -5.81 24.19
N ALA A 63 18.75 -6.73 24.46
CA ALA A 63 17.82 -6.66 25.58
C ALA A 63 17.45 -8.07 26.08
N PRO A 64 18.05 -8.57 27.17
CA PRO A 64 17.64 -9.84 27.78
C PRO A 64 16.28 -9.69 28.50
N MET A 65 15.36 -10.62 28.26
CA MET A 65 13.94 -10.57 28.68
C MET A 65 13.48 -11.93 29.26
N GLY A 66 14.18 -12.45 30.26
CA GLY A 66 13.81 -13.73 30.90
C GLY A 66 14.03 -14.92 29.97
N GLU A 67 12.94 -15.61 29.61
CA GLU A 67 12.95 -16.71 28.63
C GLU A 67 13.04 -16.23 27.17
N HIS A 68 13.23 -14.93 26.95
CA HIS A 68 13.40 -14.32 25.65
C HIS A 68 14.56 -13.34 25.63
N ALA A 69 15.02 -12.96 24.45
CA ALA A 69 16.01 -11.91 24.27
C ALA A 69 15.78 -11.14 22.97
N GLY A 70 15.79 -9.81 23.06
CA GLY A 70 15.95 -8.92 21.92
C GLY A 70 17.39 -9.00 21.40
N VAL A 71 17.53 -9.29 20.12
CA VAL A 71 18.79 -9.51 19.40
C VAL A 71 18.86 -8.55 18.23
N GLN A 72 20.02 -7.94 18.03
CA GLN A 72 20.34 -7.18 16.84
C GLN A 72 21.09 -8.06 15.84
N LEU A 73 20.53 -8.27 14.65
CA LEU A 73 21.13 -9.12 13.62
C LEU A 73 22.21 -8.37 12.85
N ASP A 74 23.32 -9.06 12.56
CA ASP A 74 24.34 -8.57 11.63
C ASP A 74 24.00 -9.09 10.23
N LEU A 75 23.46 -8.19 9.40
CA LEU A 75 23.08 -8.51 8.02
C LEU A 75 24.26 -8.43 7.04
N SER A 76 25.44 -8.01 7.50
CA SER A 76 26.64 -7.89 6.67
C SER A 76 27.51 -9.14 6.69
N GLU A 77 27.27 -10.05 7.63
CA GLU A 77 28.08 -11.23 7.86
C GLU A 77 27.38 -12.53 7.43
N GLY A 78 28.02 -13.27 6.52
CA GLY A 78 27.57 -14.58 6.03
C GLY A 78 26.52 -14.55 4.90
N ASP A 79 26.21 -15.72 4.37
CA ASP A 79 25.28 -15.88 3.23
C ASP A 79 23.80 -15.98 3.66
N GLY A 80 23.55 -16.03 4.97
CA GLY A 80 22.21 -16.24 5.53
C GLY A 80 21.18 -15.21 5.07
N PRO A 81 21.45 -13.89 5.16
CA PRO A 81 20.53 -12.86 4.68
C PRO A 81 20.19 -13.00 3.20
N ALA A 82 21.16 -13.35 2.35
CA ALA A 82 20.96 -13.52 0.91
C ALA A 82 20.11 -14.76 0.59
N GLN A 83 20.34 -15.88 1.28
CA GLN A 83 19.53 -17.10 1.14
C GLN A 83 18.09 -16.85 1.57
N LEU A 84 17.92 -16.10 2.65
CA LEU A 84 16.62 -15.73 3.17
C LEU A 84 15.90 -14.80 2.18
N GLU A 85 16.54 -13.75 1.67
CA GLU A 85 15.96 -12.87 0.63
C GLU A 85 15.55 -13.65 -0.64
N ALA A 86 16.38 -14.59 -1.09
CA ALA A 86 16.06 -15.46 -2.23
C ALA A 86 14.80 -16.31 -1.97
N PHE A 87 14.66 -16.84 -0.75
CA PHE A 87 13.46 -17.55 -0.32
C PHE A 87 12.21 -16.66 -0.36
N TYR A 88 12.29 -15.42 0.12
CA TYR A 88 11.15 -14.47 0.05
C TYR A 88 10.72 -14.18 -1.38
N ARG A 89 11.67 -13.97 -2.29
CA ARG A 89 11.35 -13.74 -3.71
C ARG A 89 10.62 -14.94 -4.31
N MET A 90 11.06 -16.15 -3.97
CA MET A 90 10.41 -17.38 -4.40
C MET A 90 8.99 -17.50 -3.84
N VAL A 91 8.79 -17.34 -2.53
CA VAL A 91 7.46 -17.42 -1.88
C VAL A 91 6.53 -16.33 -2.39
N GLY A 92 7.02 -15.09 -2.55
CA GLY A 92 6.25 -13.99 -3.11
C GLY A 92 5.78 -14.27 -4.54
N THR A 93 6.66 -14.81 -5.37
CA THR A 93 6.32 -15.22 -6.75
C THR A 93 5.29 -16.34 -6.75
N LEU A 94 5.41 -17.32 -5.85
CA LEU A 94 4.48 -18.43 -5.71
C LEU A 94 3.09 -17.96 -5.28
N VAL A 95 3.01 -17.11 -4.25
CA VAL A 95 1.75 -16.51 -3.76
C VAL A 95 1.09 -15.69 -4.86
N GLU A 96 1.86 -14.87 -5.59
CA GLU A 96 1.34 -14.10 -6.72
C GLU A 96 0.79 -15.01 -7.83
N HIS A 97 1.48 -16.12 -8.13
CA HIS A 97 1.02 -17.12 -9.09
C HIS A 97 -0.27 -17.82 -8.60
N MET A 98 -0.34 -18.16 -7.31
CA MET A 98 -1.51 -18.79 -6.70
C MET A 98 -2.72 -17.85 -6.72
N LEU A 99 -2.55 -16.56 -6.40
CA LEU A 99 -3.59 -15.55 -6.47
C LEU A 99 -4.07 -15.31 -7.91
N ARG A 100 -3.15 -15.26 -8.89
CA ARG A 100 -3.50 -15.13 -10.32
C ARG A 100 -4.20 -16.38 -10.88
N SER A 101 -3.93 -17.56 -10.32
CA SER A 101 -4.52 -18.82 -10.78
C SER A 101 -5.99 -19.02 -10.38
N GLY A 102 -6.54 -18.17 -9.49
CA GLY A 102 -7.92 -18.25 -9.02
C GLY A 102 -8.25 -19.48 -8.15
N ARG A 103 -7.25 -20.30 -7.79
CA ARG A 103 -7.44 -21.56 -7.03
C ARG A 103 -7.56 -21.37 -5.52
N PHE A 104 -7.32 -20.18 -4.99
CA PHE A 104 -7.37 -19.89 -3.56
C PHE A 104 -8.21 -18.63 -3.30
N GLN A 105 -9.20 -18.73 -2.39
CA GLN A 105 -9.87 -17.57 -1.80
C GLN A 105 -9.13 -17.18 -0.51
N VAL A 106 -8.85 -15.89 -0.34
CA VAL A 106 -8.32 -15.35 0.91
C VAL A 106 -9.44 -15.41 1.96
N THR A 107 -9.35 -16.33 2.92
CA THR A 107 -10.26 -16.38 4.07
C THR A 107 -9.98 -15.19 4.98
N GLY A 108 -10.91 -14.24 5.05
CA GLY A 108 -10.77 -13.00 5.82
C GLY A 108 -11.41 -11.76 5.20
N GLN A 109 -12.07 -11.86 4.05
CA GLN A 109 -12.91 -10.77 3.56
C GLN A 109 -14.16 -10.63 4.43
N TRP A 110 -14.25 -9.50 5.13
CA TRP A 110 -15.43 -9.02 5.83
C TRP A 110 -16.65 -9.05 4.91
N ALA A 111 -17.74 -9.68 5.34
CA ALA A 111 -19.02 -9.54 4.66
C ALA A 111 -19.58 -8.14 4.92
N GLU A 112 -19.86 -7.38 3.86
CA GLU A 112 -20.64 -6.13 3.95
C GLU A 112 -22.05 -6.45 4.48
N GLY A 113 -22.45 -5.81 5.58
CA GLY A 113 -23.87 -5.74 5.99
C GLY A 113 -24.28 -6.42 7.30
N ALA A 114 -23.36 -6.91 8.13
CA ALA A 114 -23.73 -7.41 9.47
C ALA A 114 -23.93 -6.23 10.44
N VAL A 115 -25.19 -5.81 10.64
CA VAL A 115 -25.58 -4.91 11.74
C VAL A 115 -25.62 -5.72 13.04
N PRO A 116 -24.90 -5.33 14.11
CA PRO A 116 -24.98 -6.04 15.37
C PRO A 116 -26.28 -5.70 16.11
N MET A 117 -27.04 -6.74 16.49
CA MET A 117 -28.06 -6.63 17.53
C MET A 117 -27.38 -6.63 18.90
N VAL A 118 -27.61 -5.57 19.68
CA VAL A 118 -27.20 -5.46 21.08
C VAL A 118 -28.26 -6.12 21.97
N PRO A 119 -27.93 -7.13 22.80
CA PRO A 119 -28.79 -7.52 23.91
C PRO A 119 -28.54 -6.61 25.11
N ALA A 120 -29.61 -5.98 25.62
CA ALA A 120 -29.61 -4.99 26.70
C ALA A 120 -29.30 -5.54 28.11
N THR A 121 -28.71 -6.73 28.26
CA THR A 121 -28.61 -7.41 29.55
C THR A 121 -27.19 -7.58 30.10
N ALA A 122 -26.14 -7.12 29.40
CA ALA A 122 -24.76 -7.23 29.90
C ALA A 122 -24.33 -6.09 30.86
N ALA A 123 -25.03 -4.95 30.87
CA ALA A 123 -24.63 -3.76 31.64
C ALA A 123 -24.90 -3.85 33.16
N ALA A 124 -25.66 -4.84 33.63
CA ALA A 124 -26.11 -4.89 35.02
C ALA A 124 -25.24 -5.72 35.98
N ALA A 125 -24.26 -6.49 35.48
CA ALA A 125 -23.55 -7.49 36.29
C ALA A 125 -22.23 -7.02 36.94
N VAL A 126 -21.75 -5.81 36.66
CA VAL A 126 -20.42 -5.31 37.13
C VAL A 126 -20.52 -4.30 38.28
N ALA A 127 -21.74 -3.86 38.66
CA ALA A 127 -21.94 -2.69 39.53
C ALA A 127 -21.87 -2.93 41.06
N THR A 128 -21.47 -4.10 41.57
CA THR A 128 -21.65 -4.43 43.01
C THR A 128 -20.43 -5.02 43.72
N ALA A 129 -19.25 -4.43 43.56
CA ALA A 129 -18.11 -4.68 44.46
C ALA A 129 -17.54 -3.36 45.02
N PRO A 130 -17.53 -3.14 46.35
CA PRO A 130 -16.89 -1.97 46.95
C PRO A 130 -15.38 -2.20 47.05
N GLY A 131 -14.60 -1.44 46.28
CA GLY A 131 -13.14 -1.46 46.33
C GLY A 131 -12.57 -0.74 47.57
N PRO A 132 -11.41 -1.16 48.10
CA PRO A 132 -10.74 -0.49 49.22
C PRO A 132 -10.15 0.87 48.80
N PRO A 133 -9.82 1.76 49.77
CA PRO A 133 -9.34 3.10 49.48
C PRO A 133 -7.99 3.06 48.75
N ARG A 134 -7.92 3.73 47.59
CA ARG A 134 -6.70 3.89 46.79
C ARG A 134 -5.75 4.88 47.45
N ASP A 135 -4.69 4.36 48.08
CA ASP A 135 -3.50 5.16 48.36
C ASP A 135 -2.76 5.44 47.06
N SER A 136 -2.61 6.73 46.77
CA SER A 136 -1.96 7.28 45.58
C SER A 136 -0.44 7.31 45.76
N ARG A 137 0.24 6.21 45.43
CA ARG A 137 1.67 6.18 45.02
C ARG A 137 2.08 4.74 44.69
N GLY A 138 2.31 4.43 43.41
CA GLY A 138 3.11 3.26 43.02
C GLY A 138 2.55 2.30 41.98
N ALA A 139 1.42 2.57 41.32
CA ALA A 139 0.97 1.74 40.20
C ALA A 139 1.45 2.36 38.87
N GLY A 140 2.22 1.59 38.10
CA GLY A 140 2.86 1.97 36.82
C GLY A 140 1.91 2.25 35.65
N GLY A 141 0.69 2.73 35.90
CA GLY A 141 -0.14 3.30 34.85
C GLY A 141 0.46 4.61 34.38
N MET A 142 0.67 4.77 33.07
CA MET A 142 1.02 6.07 32.46
C MET A 142 -0.14 7.04 32.68
N GLY A 143 -0.13 7.75 33.81
CA GLY A 143 -1.01 8.88 34.02
C GLY A 143 -0.81 9.93 32.94
N VAL A 144 -1.88 10.63 32.58
CA VAL A 144 -1.80 11.72 31.60
C VAL A 144 -0.80 12.77 32.14
N PRO A 145 0.26 13.13 31.40
CA PRO A 145 1.25 14.08 31.90
C PRO A 145 0.57 15.41 32.22
N ASP A 146 0.92 16.04 33.34
CA ASP A 146 0.34 17.33 33.73
C ASP A 146 0.70 18.41 32.69
N SER A 147 -0.26 19.24 32.28
CA SER A 147 -0.06 20.31 31.29
C SER A 147 1.10 21.24 31.68
N ALA A 148 1.25 21.52 32.98
CA ALA A 148 2.33 22.37 33.49
C ALA A 148 3.74 21.77 33.25
N SER A 149 3.85 20.44 33.15
CA SER A 149 5.12 19.74 32.92
C SER A 149 5.56 19.70 31.46
N LEU A 150 4.66 20.04 30.52
CA LEU A 150 4.91 19.92 29.08
C LEU A 150 5.73 21.10 28.51
N GLY A 151 5.82 22.21 29.24
CA GLY A 151 6.55 23.41 28.82
C GLY A 151 5.67 24.37 28.00
N GLU A 152 6.31 25.22 27.19
CA GLU A 152 5.61 26.14 26.28
C GLU A 152 5.20 25.42 24.99
N ALA A 153 3.96 25.66 24.54
CA ALA A 153 3.45 25.07 23.31
C ALA A 153 4.05 25.79 22.09
N ALA A 154 4.63 25.06 21.15
CA ALA A 154 5.14 25.64 19.91
C ALA A 154 4.01 26.02 18.94
N ARG A 155 2.85 25.35 19.06
CA ARG A 155 1.64 25.67 18.30
C ARG A 155 0.43 25.55 19.21
N SER A 156 -0.54 26.42 19.03
CA SER A 156 -1.83 26.36 19.72
C SER A 156 -2.91 27.00 18.88
N GLY A 157 -4.15 26.53 19.02
CA GLY A 157 -5.29 27.11 18.32
C GLY A 157 -6.61 26.57 18.84
N GLU A 158 -7.70 27.07 18.26
CA GLU A 158 -9.04 26.54 18.49
C GLU A 158 -9.23 25.22 17.73
N LEU A 159 -9.99 24.32 18.34
CA LEU A 159 -10.32 23.04 17.74
C LEU A 159 -11.35 23.27 16.63
N SER A 160 -10.97 22.94 15.40
CA SER A 160 -11.85 22.86 14.24
C SER A 160 -11.39 21.72 13.36
N LEU A 161 -12.28 21.15 12.56
CA LEU A 161 -11.92 20.05 11.66
C LEU A 161 -10.84 20.47 10.64
N ASP A 162 -11.00 21.65 10.03
CA ASP A 162 -10.02 22.18 9.08
C ASP A 162 -8.69 22.53 9.77
N GLY A 163 -8.73 23.13 10.97
CA GLY A 163 -7.53 23.46 11.74
C GLY A 163 -6.75 22.22 12.21
N MET A 164 -7.45 21.18 12.66
CA MET A 164 -6.85 19.90 13.03
C MET A 164 -6.26 19.16 11.83
N THR A 165 -6.93 19.23 10.68
CA THR A 165 -6.45 18.66 9.43
C THR A 165 -5.15 19.34 9.00
N ALA A 166 -5.14 20.69 8.94
CA ALA A 166 -3.95 21.46 8.63
C ALA A 166 -2.79 21.15 9.60
N LEU A 167 -3.07 21.13 10.91
CA LEU A 167 -2.09 20.80 11.93
C LEU A 167 -1.46 19.42 11.70
N LEU A 168 -2.27 18.37 11.49
CA LEU A 168 -1.73 17.03 11.28
C LEU A 168 -0.93 16.90 9.98
N MET A 169 -1.35 17.61 8.91
CA MET A 169 -0.62 17.62 7.64
C MET A 169 0.72 18.35 7.75
N ASP A 170 0.77 19.48 8.47
CA ASP A 170 2.00 20.22 8.74
C ASP A 170 2.99 19.38 9.57
N LEU A 171 2.50 18.81 10.68
CA LEU A 171 3.32 17.96 11.56
C LEU A 171 3.83 16.72 10.80
N TYR A 172 3.03 16.21 9.86
CA TYR A 172 3.44 15.14 8.96
C TYR A 172 4.57 15.56 8.02
N GLY A 173 4.42 16.70 7.33
CA GLY A 173 5.42 17.25 6.41
C GLY A 173 6.75 17.54 7.10
N GLU A 174 6.70 18.07 8.33
CA GLU A 174 7.87 18.37 9.16
C GLU A 174 8.48 17.13 9.83
N LYS A 175 7.81 15.97 9.76
CA LYS A 175 8.17 14.76 10.54
C LYS A 175 8.33 15.08 12.02
N ALA A 176 7.47 15.94 12.55
CA ALA A 176 7.56 16.42 13.92
C ALA A 176 7.34 15.29 14.93
N SER A 177 8.08 15.31 16.04
CA SER A 177 7.85 14.44 17.19
C SER A 177 7.48 15.29 18.39
N GLY A 178 6.56 14.83 19.23
CA GLY A 178 6.04 15.66 20.31
C GLY A 178 4.75 15.13 20.92
N ILE A 179 4.11 16.00 21.69
CA ILE A 179 2.87 15.72 22.41
C ILE A 179 1.82 16.72 21.93
N LEU A 180 0.67 16.20 21.49
CA LEU A 180 -0.49 16.98 21.10
C LEU A 180 -1.54 16.89 22.21
N GLU A 181 -1.78 17.99 22.90
CA GLU A 181 -2.84 18.12 23.87
C GLU A 181 -4.08 18.72 23.20
N ILE A 182 -5.24 18.13 23.48
CA ILE A 182 -6.55 18.62 23.05
C ILE A 182 -7.43 18.71 24.28
N ASN A 183 -8.02 19.87 24.51
CA ASN A 183 -8.98 20.11 25.58
C ASN A 183 -10.32 20.44 24.93
N SER A 184 -11.33 19.60 25.15
CA SER A 184 -12.70 19.79 24.67
C SER A 184 -13.72 19.52 25.78
N GLU A 185 -15.01 19.63 25.48
CA GLU A 185 -16.10 19.24 26.39
C GLU A 185 -16.06 17.75 26.78
N GLN A 186 -15.45 16.91 25.93
CA GLN A 186 -15.29 15.47 26.17
C GLN A 186 -14.13 15.16 27.14
N GLY A 187 -13.43 16.18 27.63
CA GLY A 187 -12.28 16.06 28.51
C GLY A 187 -10.95 16.39 27.82
N ARG A 188 -9.87 16.05 28.51
CA ARG A 188 -8.50 16.30 28.05
C ARG A 188 -7.96 15.05 27.36
N ARG A 189 -7.45 15.20 26.15
CA ARG A 189 -6.83 14.12 25.37
C ARG A 189 -5.39 14.48 25.03
N VAL A 190 -4.49 13.52 25.17
CA VAL A 190 -3.05 13.68 24.93
C VAL A 190 -2.59 12.64 23.92
N GLY A 191 -2.27 13.09 22.72
CA GLY A 191 -1.72 12.29 21.64
C GLY A 191 -0.19 12.38 21.59
N PHE A 192 0.48 11.25 21.41
CA PHE A 192 1.93 11.18 21.22
C PHE A 192 2.23 11.06 19.74
N LEU A 193 3.12 11.90 19.23
CA LEU A 193 3.53 11.93 17.83
C LEU A 193 5.00 11.56 17.68
N HIS A 194 5.28 10.68 16.74
CA HIS A 194 6.64 10.31 16.35
C HIS A 194 6.78 10.41 14.83
N LYS A 195 7.77 11.19 14.36
CA LYS A 195 8.06 11.39 12.93
C LYS A 195 6.82 11.77 12.09
N GLY A 196 6.00 12.65 12.64
CA GLY A 196 4.81 13.20 11.99
C GLY A 196 3.55 12.33 12.05
N GLY A 197 3.63 11.15 12.67
CA GLY A 197 2.48 10.25 12.86
C GLY A 197 2.11 10.06 14.32
N LEU A 198 0.83 9.84 14.60
CA LEU A 198 0.34 9.52 15.94
C LEU A 198 0.71 8.08 16.31
N VAL A 199 1.21 7.86 17.53
CA VAL A 199 1.57 6.53 18.05
C VAL A 199 0.69 6.09 19.20
N GLN A 200 0.13 7.01 20.00
CA GLN A 200 -0.72 6.66 21.15
C GLN A 200 -1.62 7.84 21.52
N TRP A 201 -2.76 7.54 22.13
CA TRP A 201 -3.61 8.51 22.83
C TRP A 201 -3.78 8.13 24.30
N LEU A 202 -3.89 9.14 25.15
CA LEU A 202 -4.35 9.05 26.54
C LEU A 202 -5.50 10.04 26.74
N SER A 203 -6.49 9.67 27.56
CA SER A 203 -7.66 10.48 27.86
C SER A 203 -7.81 10.68 29.37
N ASP A 204 -8.21 11.89 29.77
CA ASP A 204 -8.54 12.27 31.15
C ASP A 204 -9.90 12.99 31.17
N PRO A 205 -10.98 12.36 31.69
CA PRO A 205 -11.00 11.03 32.31
C PRO A 205 -10.78 9.89 31.30
N VAL A 206 -10.45 8.70 31.82
CA VAL A 206 -10.31 7.49 31.00
C VAL A 206 -11.66 7.12 30.38
N ILE A 207 -11.68 6.88 29.07
CA ILE A 207 -12.87 6.48 28.32
C ILE A 207 -12.79 4.95 28.11
N GLU A 208 -13.65 4.21 28.81
CA GLU A 208 -13.59 2.74 28.84
C GLU A 208 -13.77 2.11 27.46
N ASP A 209 -14.65 2.67 26.62
CA ASP A 209 -14.91 2.18 25.26
C ASP A 209 -13.71 2.32 24.31
N GLU A 210 -12.71 3.13 24.68
CA GLU A 210 -11.48 3.34 23.93
C GLU A 210 -10.31 2.47 24.43
N CYS A 211 -10.50 1.75 25.56
CA CYS A 211 -9.48 0.85 26.11
C CYS A 211 -9.26 -0.37 25.20
N LEU A 212 -8.00 -0.81 25.10
CA LEU A 212 -7.57 -1.84 24.16
C LEU A 212 -8.39 -3.13 24.31
N GLY A 213 -8.53 -3.62 25.55
CA GLY A 213 -9.30 -4.84 25.82
C GLY A 213 -10.79 -4.74 25.47
N VAL A 214 -11.41 -3.56 25.63
CA VAL A 214 -12.82 -3.34 25.29
C VAL A 214 -12.99 -3.31 23.77
N LEU A 215 -12.12 -2.59 23.06
CA LEU A 215 -12.11 -2.57 21.59
C LEU A 215 -11.96 -3.97 21.00
N LEU A 216 -11.08 -4.80 21.58
CA LEU A 216 -10.86 -6.18 21.13
C LEU A 216 -12.04 -7.10 21.41
N THR A 217 -12.71 -6.91 22.55
CA THR A 217 -13.93 -7.65 22.89
C THR A 217 -15.07 -7.28 21.95
N ASN A 218 -15.25 -5.98 21.67
CA ASN A 218 -16.25 -5.48 20.71
C ASN A 218 -16.01 -6.00 19.29
N ALA A 219 -14.75 -6.23 18.92
CA ALA A 219 -14.35 -6.83 17.64
C ALA A 219 -14.44 -8.38 17.62
N ASN A 220 -14.94 -9.01 18.69
CA ASN A 220 -14.97 -10.47 18.89
C ASN A 220 -13.59 -11.14 18.75
N LYS A 221 -12.52 -10.42 19.12
CA LYS A 221 -11.14 -10.97 19.16
C LYS A 221 -10.79 -11.53 20.53
N LEU A 222 -11.45 -11.05 21.58
CA LEU A 222 -11.33 -11.54 22.94
C LEU A 222 -12.72 -11.85 23.51
N SER A 223 -12.78 -12.84 24.39
CA SER A 223 -13.97 -13.09 25.19
C SER A 223 -14.03 -12.15 26.41
N PRO A 224 -15.22 -11.90 26.98
CA PRO A 224 -15.34 -11.12 28.22
C PRO A 224 -14.54 -11.69 29.40
N ASP A 225 -14.38 -13.02 29.44
CA ASP A 225 -13.59 -13.68 30.48
C ASP A 225 -12.08 -13.46 30.28
N GLN A 226 -11.60 -13.49 29.03
CA GLN A 226 -10.21 -13.14 28.70
C GLN A 226 -9.90 -11.69 29.05
N LEU A 227 -10.84 -10.77 28.79
CA LEU A 227 -10.71 -9.37 29.22
C LEU A 227 -10.58 -9.28 30.74
N ARG A 228 -11.46 -9.95 31.51
CA ARG A 228 -11.41 -9.94 32.98
C ARG A 228 -10.07 -10.45 33.51
N GLN A 229 -9.59 -11.58 32.99
CA GLN A 229 -8.29 -12.16 33.40
C GLN A 229 -7.12 -11.21 33.10
N SER A 230 -7.14 -10.51 31.96
CA SER A 230 -6.09 -9.53 31.64
C SER A 230 -6.08 -8.33 32.59
N LEU A 231 -7.26 -7.89 33.06
CA LEU A 231 -7.40 -6.78 33.99
C LEU A 231 -6.97 -7.17 35.41
N GLU A 232 -7.28 -8.39 35.83
CA GLU A 232 -6.80 -8.98 37.09
C GLU A 232 -5.26 -9.04 37.08
N MET A 233 -4.67 -9.62 36.02
CA MET A 233 -3.22 -9.67 35.86
C MET A 233 -2.58 -8.27 35.82
N MET A 234 -3.16 -7.33 35.09
CA MET A 234 -2.69 -5.94 35.05
C MET A 234 -2.72 -5.27 36.43
N SER A 235 -3.76 -5.55 37.24
CA SER A 235 -3.85 -5.05 38.62
C SER A 235 -2.77 -5.66 39.52
N ASP A 236 -2.44 -6.94 39.30
CA ASP A 236 -1.51 -7.68 40.15
C ASP A 236 -0.03 -7.41 39.79
N THR A 237 0.29 -7.29 38.50
CA THR A 237 1.67 -7.10 38.01
C THR A 237 2.04 -5.64 37.77
N GLY A 238 1.05 -4.79 37.46
CA GLY A 238 1.29 -3.43 36.98
C GLY A 238 1.80 -3.33 35.54
N ASN A 239 1.83 -4.45 34.79
CA ASN A 239 2.21 -4.49 33.38
C ASN A 239 1.16 -3.82 32.49
N LEU A 240 1.54 -3.47 31.26
CA LEU A 240 0.56 -2.94 30.29
C LEU A 240 -0.39 -4.05 29.84
N GLN A 241 -1.65 -3.71 29.59
CA GLN A 241 -2.66 -4.70 29.20
C GLN A 241 -2.26 -5.53 27.96
N GLY A 242 -1.54 -4.91 27.01
CA GLY A 242 -1.00 -5.61 25.84
C GLY A 242 0.03 -6.69 26.19
N GLU A 243 0.86 -6.45 27.21
CA GLU A 243 1.84 -7.43 27.70
C GLU A 243 1.11 -8.58 28.41
N CYS A 244 0.11 -8.27 29.24
CA CYS A 244 -0.73 -9.28 29.88
C CYS A 244 -1.41 -10.20 28.84
N PHE A 245 -1.88 -9.66 27.71
CA PHE A 245 -2.48 -10.49 26.65
C PHE A 245 -1.48 -11.47 26.01
N ILE A 246 -0.21 -11.08 25.92
CA ILE A 246 0.86 -11.94 25.39
C ILE A 246 1.23 -13.02 26.42
N GLU A 247 1.43 -12.62 27.67
CA GLU A 247 1.76 -13.54 28.77
C GLU A 247 0.65 -14.60 28.99
N LEU A 248 -0.62 -14.20 28.87
CA LEU A 248 -1.77 -15.11 28.96
C LEU A 248 -1.98 -15.96 27.70
N GLY A 249 -1.20 -15.74 26.64
CA GLY A 249 -1.33 -16.45 25.36
C GLY A 249 -2.62 -16.15 24.59
N PHE A 250 -3.29 -15.02 24.88
CA PHE A 250 -4.52 -14.63 24.18
C PHE A 250 -4.23 -13.96 22.84
N LEU A 251 -3.14 -13.22 22.76
CA LEU A 251 -2.68 -12.56 21.54
C LEU A 251 -1.17 -12.74 21.38
N THR A 252 -0.73 -12.83 20.13
CA THR A 252 0.68 -12.71 19.77
C THR A 252 1.11 -11.24 19.77
N PHE A 253 2.42 -10.98 19.87
CA PHE A 253 2.95 -9.61 19.80
C PHE A 253 2.53 -8.85 18.53
N PRO A 254 2.58 -9.43 17.30
CA PRO A 254 2.08 -8.76 16.10
C PRO A 254 0.58 -8.41 16.18
N GLN A 255 -0.25 -9.28 16.75
CA GLN A 255 -1.66 -9.00 16.95
C GLN A 255 -1.89 -7.82 17.91
N VAL A 256 -1.10 -7.72 18.99
CA VAL A 256 -1.15 -6.56 19.89
C VAL A 256 -0.75 -5.28 19.15
N VAL A 257 0.34 -5.30 18.38
CA VAL A 257 0.78 -4.14 17.58
C VAL A 257 -0.30 -3.68 16.61
N MET A 258 -0.90 -4.60 15.86
CA MET A 258 -1.99 -4.30 14.92
C MET A 258 -3.23 -3.73 15.64
N SER A 259 -3.52 -4.24 16.85
CA SER A 259 -4.63 -3.78 17.67
C SER A 259 -4.39 -2.37 18.22
N LEU A 260 -3.16 -2.06 18.62
CA LEU A 260 -2.75 -0.71 19.04
C LEU A 260 -2.84 0.29 17.87
N MET A 261 -2.40 -0.09 16.67
CA MET A 261 -2.58 0.75 15.48
C MET A 261 -4.06 1.05 15.22
N THR A 262 -4.91 0.02 15.31
CA THR A 262 -6.36 0.17 15.15
C THR A 262 -6.96 1.06 16.25
N GLN A 263 -6.52 0.90 17.50
CA GLN A 263 -6.94 1.74 18.62
C GLN A 263 -6.58 3.21 18.35
N VAL A 264 -5.36 3.51 17.92
CA VAL A 264 -4.95 4.89 17.58
C VAL A 264 -5.85 5.47 16.50
N GLU A 265 -6.15 4.72 15.43
CA GLU A 265 -7.06 5.17 14.36
C GLU A 265 -8.49 5.43 14.87
N ILE A 266 -9.01 4.58 15.75
CA ILE A 266 -10.34 4.74 16.36
C ILE A 266 -10.38 5.98 17.25
N ILE A 267 -9.41 6.12 18.15
CA ILE A 267 -9.34 7.26 19.06
C ILE A 267 -9.14 8.56 18.29
N SER A 268 -8.26 8.57 17.28
CA SER A 268 -8.09 9.72 16.39
C SER A 268 -9.40 10.11 15.71
N ARG A 269 -10.23 9.15 15.28
CA ARG A 269 -11.54 9.46 14.71
C ARG A 269 -12.46 10.12 15.73
N ASN A 270 -12.50 9.61 16.96
CA ASN A 270 -13.32 10.18 18.04
C ASN A 270 -12.85 11.59 18.41
N VAL A 271 -11.54 11.81 18.50
CA VAL A 271 -10.94 13.15 18.69
C VAL A 271 -11.41 14.12 17.62
N PHE A 272 -11.44 13.69 16.36
CA PHE A 272 -11.88 14.51 15.23
C PHE A 272 -13.40 14.79 15.20
N THR A 273 -14.20 14.14 16.06
CA THR A 273 -15.63 14.48 16.21
C THR A 273 -15.89 15.66 17.13
N ALA A 274 -14.90 16.06 17.95
CA ALA A 274 -15.05 17.22 18.82
C ALA A 274 -15.04 18.51 17.98
N THR A 275 -16.13 19.27 18.04
CA THR A 275 -16.33 20.49 17.24
C THR A 275 -15.84 21.75 17.92
N GLU A 276 -15.63 21.71 19.23
CA GLU A 276 -15.22 22.85 20.05
C GLU A 276 -14.09 22.44 21.02
N GLY A 277 -13.19 23.38 21.31
CA GLY A 277 -12.07 23.15 22.21
C GLY A 277 -10.82 23.92 21.82
N THR A 278 -9.69 23.53 22.40
CA THR A 278 -8.36 24.07 22.06
C THR A 278 -7.36 22.94 21.90
N TYR A 279 -6.38 23.13 21.03
CA TYR A 279 -5.24 22.24 20.91
C TYR A 279 -3.94 22.96 21.24
N ARG A 280 -2.94 22.20 21.72
CA ARG A 280 -1.58 22.65 21.95
C ARG A 280 -0.59 21.56 21.56
N PHE A 281 0.44 21.92 20.80
CA PHE A 281 1.50 20.99 20.41
C PHE A 281 2.83 21.36 21.07
N TYR A 282 3.45 20.36 21.69
CA TYR A 282 4.69 20.45 22.44
C TYR A 282 5.76 19.59 21.76
N PRO A 283 6.67 20.17 20.98
CA PRO A 283 7.70 19.41 20.28
C PRO A 283 8.66 18.74 21.27
N ARG A 284 9.07 17.50 20.97
CA ARG A 284 10.02 16.73 21.76
C ARG A 284 10.89 15.89 20.82
N GLU A 285 12.22 15.96 21.01
CA GLU A 285 13.15 15.11 20.23
C GLU A 285 12.94 13.62 20.53
N LYS A 286 12.64 13.29 21.79
CA LYS A 286 12.35 11.93 22.25
C LYS A 286 11.07 11.93 23.06
N LEU A 287 10.22 10.94 22.77
CA LEU A 287 9.01 10.71 23.54
C LEU A 287 9.35 10.14 24.92
N PRO A 288 8.53 10.40 25.96
CA PRO A 288 8.76 9.87 27.30
C PRO A 288 8.79 8.34 27.35
N THR A 289 8.01 7.71 26.48
CA THR A 289 7.82 6.26 26.42
C THR A 289 8.10 5.76 24.99
N SER A 290 8.69 4.57 24.89
CA SER A 290 8.83 3.85 23.63
C SER A 290 7.52 3.13 23.31
N TYR A 291 6.97 3.37 22.13
CA TYR A 291 5.74 2.71 21.66
C TYR A 291 6.10 1.62 20.65
N PRO A 292 5.56 0.40 20.80
CA PRO A 292 5.90 -0.72 19.92
C PRO A 292 5.26 -0.59 18.53
N ASN A 293 4.16 0.15 18.40
CA ASN A 293 3.46 0.32 17.14
C ASN A 293 4.10 1.42 16.26
N PRO A 294 4.10 1.22 14.94
CA PRO A 294 4.57 2.24 14.02
C PRO A 294 3.66 3.48 14.04
N PRO A 295 4.21 4.68 13.74
CA PRO A 295 3.42 5.90 13.65
C PRO A 295 2.34 5.80 12.56
N MET A 296 1.12 6.17 12.91
CA MET A 296 0.00 6.27 11.98
C MET A 296 0.30 7.35 10.93
N LYS A 297 0.09 7.01 9.65
CA LYS A 297 0.28 7.93 8.53
C LYS A 297 -0.90 8.90 8.47
N SER A 298 -0.69 10.14 8.91
CA SER A 298 -1.73 11.18 8.97
C SER A 298 -2.45 11.38 7.63
N PRO A 299 -1.78 11.46 6.46
CA PRO A 299 -2.49 11.63 5.18
C PRO A 299 -3.46 10.48 4.87
N GLY A 300 -3.03 9.22 5.04
CA GLY A 300 -3.89 8.07 4.79
C GLY A 300 -5.05 7.95 5.77
N PHE A 301 -4.84 8.28 7.05
CA PHE A 301 -5.92 8.36 8.03
C PHE A 301 -6.95 9.43 7.64
N LEU A 302 -6.49 10.66 7.35
CA LEU A 302 -7.37 11.78 7.02
C LEU A 302 -8.11 11.54 5.70
N PHE A 303 -7.46 10.96 4.70
CA PHE A 303 -8.11 10.58 3.44
C PHE A 303 -9.27 9.61 3.68
N ALA A 304 -9.05 8.54 4.45
CA ALA A 304 -10.09 7.59 4.80
C ALA A 304 -11.20 8.22 5.65
N PHE A 305 -10.84 9.12 6.57
CA PHE A 305 -11.77 9.88 7.41
C PHE A 305 -12.71 10.73 6.57
N PHE A 306 -12.18 11.62 5.72
CA PHE A 306 -12.98 12.50 4.88
C PHE A 306 -13.81 11.73 3.86
N LYS A 307 -13.25 10.69 3.24
CA LYS A 307 -14.00 9.86 2.30
C LYS A 307 -15.24 9.26 2.97
N ARG A 308 -15.12 8.78 4.22
CA ARG A 308 -16.24 8.26 4.99
C ARG A 308 -17.23 9.35 5.37
N ALA A 309 -16.76 10.53 5.77
CA ALA A 309 -17.62 11.68 6.09
C ALA A 309 -18.48 12.09 4.88
N TYR A 310 -17.88 12.20 3.70
CA TYR A 310 -18.61 12.50 2.45
C TYR A 310 -19.52 11.36 1.99
N ALA A 311 -19.24 10.10 2.38
CA ALA A 311 -20.14 8.99 2.11
C ALA A 311 -21.43 9.03 2.94
N SER A 312 -21.38 9.61 4.14
CA SER A 312 -22.55 9.78 5.02
C SER A 312 -23.31 11.11 4.82
N MET A 313 -22.73 12.06 4.10
CA MET A 313 -23.31 13.39 3.91
C MET A 313 -24.42 13.37 2.84
N PRO A 314 -25.53 14.11 3.00
CA PRO A 314 -26.54 14.27 1.95
C PRO A 314 -25.95 14.85 0.66
N ALA A 315 -26.35 14.29 -0.49
CA ALA A 315 -25.81 14.70 -1.79
C ALA A 315 -25.96 16.21 -2.07
N SER A 316 -27.04 16.83 -1.59
CA SER A 316 -27.28 18.27 -1.72
C SER A 316 -26.26 19.12 -0.97
N GLU A 317 -25.77 18.66 0.18
CA GLU A 317 -24.75 19.38 0.96
C GLU A 317 -23.39 19.29 0.28
N VAL A 318 -23.01 18.08 -0.17
CA VAL A 318 -21.76 17.88 -0.94
C VAL A 318 -21.77 18.71 -2.22
N GLU A 319 -22.91 18.79 -2.91
CA GLU A 319 -23.06 19.59 -4.14
C GLU A 319 -22.78 21.08 -3.92
N LEU A 320 -23.18 21.64 -2.78
CA LEU A 320 -22.88 23.04 -2.46
C LEU A 320 -21.38 23.31 -2.38
N GLU A 321 -20.58 22.33 -1.96
CA GLU A 321 -19.12 22.48 -1.85
C GLU A 321 -18.40 22.46 -3.20
N TYR A 322 -18.81 21.61 -4.15
CA TYR A 322 -18.10 21.47 -5.43
C TYR A 322 -18.75 22.20 -6.61
N LYS A 323 -19.96 22.75 -6.47
CA LYS A 323 -20.71 23.33 -7.60
C LYS A 323 -19.93 24.44 -8.33
N SER A 324 -19.21 25.29 -7.60
CA SER A 324 -18.35 26.34 -8.19
C SER A 324 -17.11 25.78 -8.88
N LEU A 325 -16.72 24.54 -8.58
CA LEU A 325 -15.52 23.88 -9.10
C LEU A 325 -15.79 23.10 -10.38
N LEU A 326 -17.06 22.90 -10.77
CA LEU A 326 -17.47 22.06 -11.91
C LEU A 326 -16.71 22.37 -13.21
N ASP A 327 -16.40 23.64 -13.42
CA ASP A 327 -15.82 24.18 -14.65
C ASP A 327 -14.31 24.48 -14.52
N GLN A 328 -13.74 24.26 -13.33
CA GLN A 328 -12.33 24.47 -13.02
C GLN A 328 -11.51 23.21 -13.27
N TYR A 329 -10.23 23.39 -13.59
CA TYR A 329 -9.28 22.32 -13.86
C TYR A 329 -8.63 21.81 -12.58
N SER A 330 -8.57 20.48 -12.47
CA SER A 330 -7.89 19.78 -11.38
C SER A 330 -6.37 19.89 -11.49
N LEU A 331 -5.73 20.11 -10.34
CA LEU A 331 -4.29 20.09 -10.14
C LEU A 331 -3.95 19.26 -8.91
N LEU A 332 -2.94 18.39 -9.03
CA LEU A 332 -2.41 17.66 -7.89
C LEU A 332 -1.20 18.39 -7.31
N SER A 333 -1.23 18.64 -6.01
CA SER A 333 -0.10 19.19 -5.26
C SER A 333 1.01 18.13 -5.08
N SER A 334 2.27 18.56 -5.18
CA SER A 334 3.45 17.67 -5.16
C SER A 334 4.02 17.42 -3.76
N GLY A 335 3.42 17.97 -2.70
CA GLY A 335 3.99 17.96 -1.35
C GLY A 335 3.85 16.65 -0.57
N ILE A 336 2.94 15.75 -0.96
CA ILE A 336 2.60 14.55 -0.18
C ILE A 336 2.84 13.29 -1.01
N SER A 337 3.52 12.32 -0.41
CA SER A 337 3.71 11.00 -1.01
C SER A 337 2.37 10.29 -1.14
N LEU A 338 1.98 9.98 -2.37
CA LEU A 338 0.74 9.26 -2.67
C LEU A 338 0.69 7.86 -2.03
N ASP A 339 1.85 7.25 -1.79
CA ASP A 339 1.93 5.94 -1.13
C ASP A 339 1.50 6.02 0.36
N ASP A 340 1.62 7.19 1.00
CA ASP A 340 1.20 7.39 2.39
C ASP A 340 -0.32 7.57 2.55
N LEU A 341 -1.05 7.77 1.44
CA LEU A 341 -2.52 7.86 1.44
C LEU A 341 -3.22 6.51 1.59
N ARG A 342 -2.49 5.38 1.47
CA ARG A 342 -3.05 4.01 1.52
C ARG A 342 -4.20 3.79 0.52
N LEU A 343 -4.04 4.33 -0.69
CA LEU A 343 -5.04 4.26 -1.76
C LEU A 343 -5.33 2.82 -2.18
N LYS A 344 -6.61 2.51 -2.42
CA LYS A 344 -7.05 1.30 -3.12
C LYS A 344 -6.66 1.34 -4.58
N LYS A 345 -6.75 0.20 -5.27
CA LYS A 345 -6.37 0.06 -6.69
C LYS A 345 -7.09 1.08 -7.58
N GLU A 346 -8.40 1.23 -7.40
CA GLU A 346 -9.22 2.13 -8.21
C GLU A 346 -8.93 3.61 -7.90
N GLU A 347 -8.66 3.92 -6.63
CA GLU A 347 -8.29 5.29 -6.19
C GLU A 347 -6.91 5.68 -6.72
N ARG A 348 -5.96 4.72 -6.74
CA ARG A 348 -4.64 4.91 -7.34
C ARG A 348 -4.76 5.18 -8.84
N ALA A 349 -5.61 4.43 -9.54
CA ALA A 349 -5.89 4.67 -10.96
C ALA A 349 -6.51 6.06 -11.18
N LEU A 350 -7.40 6.53 -10.30
CA LEU A 350 -7.94 7.89 -10.38
C LEU A 350 -6.83 8.95 -10.24
N ILE A 351 -5.94 8.81 -9.25
CA ILE A 351 -4.81 9.73 -9.08
C ILE A 351 -3.87 9.71 -10.29
N GLU A 352 -3.59 8.52 -10.84
CA GLU A 352 -2.76 8.39 -12.05
C GLU A 352 -3.39 9.16 -13.24
N ILE A 353 -4.70 9.07 -13.43
CA ILE A 353 -5.44 9.85 -14.44
C ILE A 353 -5.29 11.36 -14.20
N LEU A 354 -5.52 11.81 -12.97
CA LEU A 354 -5.41 13.23 -12.59
C LEU A 354 -3.97 13.76 -12.71
N SER A 355 -2.97 12.89 -12.52
CA SER A 355 -1.55 13.24 -12.69
C SER A 355 -1.14 13.35 -14.14
N ALA A 356 -1.78 12.60 -15.04
CA ALA A 356 -1.44 12.60 -16.46
C ALA A 356 -1.98 13.83 -17.18
N LYS A 357 -3.21 14.25 -16.87
CA LYS A 357 -3.90 15.34 -17.55
C LYS A 357 -4.77 16.14 -16.59
N SER A 358 -4.86 17.45 -16.79
CA SER A 358 -5.83 18.28 -16.10
C SER A 358 -7.21 18.08 -16.71
N TYR A 359 -8.15 17.68 -15.87
CA TYR A 359 -9.55 17.53 -16.22
C TYR A 359 -10.36 18.61 -15.51
N ARG A 360 -11.41 19.10 -16.17
CA ARG A 360 -12.41 19.86 -15.42
C ARG A 360 -13.09 18.95 -14.42
N PHE A 361 -13.51 19.46 -13.27
CA PHE A 361 -14.15 18.64 -12.23
C PHE A 361 -15.27 17.75 -12.79
N ARG A 362 -16.14 18.29 -13.67
CA ARG A 362 -17.22 17.51 -14.30
C ARG A 362 -16.76 16.38 -15.21
N GLU A 363 -15.58 16.51 -15.82
CA GLU A 363 -15.02 15.54 -16.78
C GLU A 363 -14.39 14.34 -16.06
N ILE A 364 -13.91 14.53 -14.83
CA ILE A 364 -13.28 13.48 -14.03
C ILE A 364 -14.22 12.27 -13.88
N PHE A 365 -15.52 12.51 -13.72
CA PHE A 365 -16.52 11.45 -13.59
C PHE A 365 -16.65 10.55 -14.82
N SER A 366 -16.29 11.04 -16.00
CA SER A 366 -16.36 10.29 -17.25
C SER A 366 -15.11 9.43 -17.51
N VAL A 367 -13.99 9.80 -16.90
CA VAL A 367 -12.69 9.10 -17.06
C VAL A 367 -12.35 8.20 -15.86
N SER A 368 -12.97 8.44 -14.70
CA SER A 368 -12.80 7.60 -13.52
C SER A 368 -13.32 6.18 -13.75
N SER A 369 -12.53 5.19 -13.32
CA SER A 369 -12.96 3.78 -13.29
C SER A 369 -13.89 3.46 -12.11
N MET A 370 -14.05 4.40 -11.18
CA MET A 370 -14.90 4.26 -9.99
C MET A 370 -16.32 4.77 -10.26
N GLY A 371 -17.30 4.27 -9.50
CA GLY A 371 -18.66 4.82 -9.54
C GLY A 371 -18.69 6.32 -9.16
N ARG A 372 -19.68 7.06 -9.67
CA ARG A 372 -19.80 8.53 -9.49
C ARG A 372 -19.70 8.96 -8.02
N SER A 373 -20.40 8.27 -7.12
CA SER A 373 -20.40 8.58 -5.68
C SER A 373 -19.01 8.36 -5.06
N GLN A 374 -18.36 7.23 -5.35
CA GLN A 374 -17.03 6.95 -4.82
C GLN A 374 -15.96 7.90 -5.39
N THR A 375 -16.07 8.24 -6.67
CA THR A 375 -15.21 9.25 -7.32
C THR A 375 -15.36 10.59 -6.61
N LEU A 376 -16.61 11.05 -6.38
CA LEU A 376 -16.87 12.30 -5.69
C LEU A 376 -16.27 12.29 -4.27
N GLN A 377 -16.50 11.25 -3.48
CA GLN A 377 -15.94 11.13 -2.13
C GLN A 377 -14.41 11.20 -2.12
N ALA A 378 -13.76 10.56 -3.09
CA ALA A 378 -12.30 10.61 -3.21
C ALA A 378 -11.81 12.02 -3.59
N LEU A 379 -12.44 12.67 -4.57
CA LEU A 379 -12.10 14.03 -4.98
C LEU A 379 -12.28 15.04 -3.84
N MET A 380 -13.41 14.96 -3.12
CA MET A 380 -13.68 15.84 -2.00
C MET A 380 -12.71 15.60 -0.84
N ALA A 381 -12.34 14.36 -0.57
CA ALA A 381 -11.30 14.05 0.42
C ALA A 381 -9.94 14.64 0.02
N LEU A 382 -9.51 14.49 -1.24
CA LEU A 382 -8.25 15.06 -1.73
C LEU A 382 -8.25 16.59 -1.66
N LEU A 383 -9.39 17.22 -1.98
CA LEU A 383 -9.58 18.66 -1.89
C LEU A 383 -9.43 19.16 -0.45
N ARG A 384 -10.06 18.48 0.52
CA ARG A 384 -9.94 18.80 1.95
C ARG A 384 -8.53 18.63 2.50
N LEU A 385 -7.74 17.73 1.93
CA LEU A 385 -6.34 17.54 2.30
C LEU A 385 -5.38 18.56 1.66
N GLY A 386 -5.86 19.42 0.75
CA GLY A 386 -5.00 20.29 -0.05
C GLY A 386 -4.12 19.52 -1.04
N ILE A 387 -4.45 18.26 -1.34
CA ILE A 387 -3.74 17.43 -2.32
C ILE A 387 -4.26 17.70 -3.72
N LEU A 388 -5.55 18.02 -3.82
CA LEU A 388 -6.21 18.41 -5.04
C LEU A 388 -6.63 19.86 -4.95
N GLU A 389 -6.24 20.65 -5.93
CA GLU A 389 -6.63 22.04 -6.10
C GLU A 389 -7.37 22.22 -7.41
N PHE A 390 -8.15 23.29 -7.51
CA PHE A 390 -8.87 23.66 -8.73
C PHE A 390 -8.56 25.09 -9.13
N VAL A 391 -8.29 25.27 -10.43
CA VAL A 391 -7.95 26.57 -11.03
C VAL A 391 -8.84 26.87 -12.24
N GLU A 392 -9.11 28.15 -12.48
CA GLU A 392 -9.96 28.57 -13.60
C GLU A 392 -9.30 28.31 -14.97
N GLN A 393 -7.97 28.45 -15.04
CA GLN A 393 -7.18 28.25 -16.24
C GLN A 393 -6.01 27.33 -15.93
N GLU A 394 -5.69 26.45 -16.88
CA GLU A 394 -4.52 25.59 -16.76
C GLU A 394 -3.27 26.46 -16.90
N ASP A 395 -2.49 26.57 -15.83
CA ASP A 395 -1.23 27.33 -15.84
C ASP A 395 -0.26 26.67 -16.81
N THR A 396 0.13 27.42 -17.85
CA THR A 396 1.03 26.91 -18.90
C THR A 396 2.35 26.43 -18.32
N GLU A 397 2.88 27.08 -17.28
CA GLU A 397 4.14 26.65 -16.65
C GLU A 397 4.01 25.28 -15.99
N GLN A 398 2.88 25.02 -15.33
CA GLN A 398 2.61 23.73 -14.70
C GLN A 398 2.40 22.61 -15.71
N ILE A 399 1.71 22.89 -16.82
CA ILE A 399 1.59 21.95 -17.95
C ILE A 399 2.99 21.57 -18.45
N LEU A 400 3.85 22.57 -18.67
CA LEU A 400 5.20 22.36 -19.16
C LEU A 400 6.06 21.56 -18.17
N SER A 401 5.96 21.85 -16.87
CA SER A 401 6.68 21.11 -15.81
C SER A 401 6.26 19.63 -15.76
N ARG A 402 4.97 19.35 -15.87
CA ARG A 402 4.41 17.99 -15.90
C ARG A 402 4.85 17.23 -17.15
N ILE A 403 4.75 17.85 -18.33
CA ILE A 403 5.24 17.27 -19.59
C ILE A 403 6.75 16.98 -19.49
N SER A 404 7.53 17.92 -18.95
CA SER A 404 8.98 17.73 -18.75
C SER A 404 9.29 16.52 -17.89
N THR A 405 8.63 16.40 -16.73
CA THR A 405 8.82 15.29 -15.79
C THR A 405 8.42 13.94 -16.42
N GLN A 406 7.30 13.91 -17.15
CA GLN A 406 6.82 12.70 -17.83
C GLN A 406 7.80 12.24 -18.92
N LEU A 407 8.26 13.15 -19.78
CA LEU A 407 9.18 12.83 -20.87
C LEU A 407 10.55 12.40 -20.33
N ALA A 408 11.09 13.11 -19.34
CA ALA A 408 12.37 12.74 -18.70
C ALA A 408 12.31 11.31 -18.11
N ARG A 409 11.22 10.99 -17.40
CA ARG A 409 11.01 9.64 -16.85
C ARG A 409 10.88 8.58 -17.95
N LYS A 410 10.19 8.88 -19.05
CA LYS A 410 10.05 7.96 -20.18
C LYS A 410 11.38 7.71 -20.88
N VAL A 411 12.21 8.73 -21.09
CA VAL A 411 13.58 8.58 -21.63
C VAL A 411 14.38 7.58 -20.78
N MET A 412 14.41 7.78 -19.45
CA MET A 412 15.11 6.86 -18.54
C MET A 412 14.59 5.43 -18.62
N TYR A 413 13.27 5.25 -18.75
CA TYR A 413 12.67 3.93 -18.85
C TYR A 413 13.01 3.23 -20.17
N GLN A 414 13.01 3.95 -21.30
CA GLN A 414 13.30 3.40 -22.62
C GLN A 414 14.72 2.82 -22.75
N GLN A 415 15.69 3.31 -21.96
CA GLN A 415 17.08 2.83 -22.00
C GLN A 415 17.22 1.32 -21.68
N ASN A 416 16.27 0.75 -20.94
CA ASN A 416 16.29 -0.65 -20.53
C ASN A 416 15.21 -1.51 -21.22
N GLN A 417 14.51 -0.96 -22.22
CA GLN A 417 13.44 -1.65 -22.93
C GLN A 417 13.93 -2.19 -24.28
N HIS A 418 13.46 -3.39 -24.65
CA HIS A 418 13.69 -3.93 -25.99
C HIS A 418 12.68 -3.37 -26.99
N GLU A 419 12.92 -3.57 -28.29
CA GLU A 419 12.21 -2.90 -29.38
C GLU A 419 10.70 -3.14 -29.36
N PHE A 420 10.25 -4.35 -28.96
CA PHE A 420 8.81 -4.64 -28.86
C PHE A 420 8.12 -3.84 -27.75
N ASP A 421 8.81 -3.60 -26.63
CA ASP A 421 8.26 -2.84 -25.50
C ASP A 421 8.19 -1.35 -25.83
N LEU A 422 9.16 -0.84 -26.59
CA LEU A 422 9.18 0.56 -27.05
C LEU A 422 7.98 0.90 -27.94
N LEU A 423 7.50 -0.06 -28.73
CA LEU A 423 6.31 0.07 -29.57
C LEU A 423 5.03 -0.39 -28.86
N GLU A 424 5.11 -0.82 -27.60
CA GLU A 424 4.01 -1.35 -26.80
C GLU A 424 3.25 -2.50 -27.50
N VAL A 425 3.98 -3.35 -28.24
CA VAL A 425 3.42 -4.54 -28.90
C VAL A 425 3.95 -5.82 -28.25
N HIS A 426 3.15 -6.89 -28.30
CA HIS A 426 3.62 -8.20 -27.86
C HIS A 426 4.75 -8.70 -28.78
N TRP A 427 5.74 -9.40 -28.24
CA TRP A 427 6.89 -9.88 -29.03
C TRP A 427 6.54 -10.88 -30.15
N THR A 428 5.36 -11.49 -30.08
CA THR A 428 4.82 -12.36 -31.14
C THR A 428 4.02 -11.62 -32.22
N SER A 429 3.95 -10.28 -32.17
CA SER A 429 3.26 -9.45 -33.17
C SER A 429 3.93 -9.56 -34.56
N CYS A 430 3.14 -9.55 -35.63
CA CYS A 430 3.62 -9.55 -37.00
C CYS A 430 3.57 -8.13 -37.59
N THR A 431 3.89 -7.97 -38.88
CA THR A 431 4.10 -6.65 -39.50
C THR A 431 2.91 -5.68 -39.32
N PRO A 432 1.64 -6.09 -39.52
CA PRO A 432 0.51 -5.19 -39.34
C PRO A 432 0.41 -4.61 -37.92
N GLN A 433 0.59 -5.43 -36.87
CA GLN A 433 0.50 -4.92 -35.49
C GLN A 433 1.73 -4.10 -35.09
N VAL A 434 2.91 -4.42 -35.63
CA VAL A 434 4.11 -3.58 -35.43
C VAL A 434 3.90 -2.20 -36.06
N GLU A 435 3.32 -2.14 -37.26
CA GLU A 435 2.97 -0.88 -37.92
C GLU A 435 1.92 -0.09 -37.12
N GLU A 436 0.85 -0.75 -36.68
CA GLU A 436 -0.19 -0.13 -35.86
C GLU A 436 0.37 0.41 -34.54
N GLY A 437 1.18 -0.38 -33.83
CA GLY A 437 1.85 0.03 -32.59
C GLY A 437 2.78 1.23 -32.80
N TYR A 438 3.57 1.20 -33.87
CA TYR A 438 4.41 2.33 -34.27
C TYR A 438 3.60 3.60 -34.51
N GLN A 439 2.57 3.54 -35.36
CA GLN A 439 1.74 4.70 -35.69
C GLN A 439 1.05 5.28 -34.46
N LYS A 440 0.49 4.40 -33.61
CA LYS A 440 -0.18 4.78 -32.36
C LYS A 440 0.77 5.53 -31.42
N ILE A 441 1.91 4.91 -31.10
CA ILE A 441 2.87 5.48 -30.14
C ILE A 441 3.54 6.74 -30.70
N ARG A 442 3.91 6.75 -31.99
CA ARG A 442 4.45 7.94 -32.63
C ARG A 442 3.48 9.12 -32.56
N ALA A 443 2.21 8.91 -32.92
CA ALA A 443 1.19 9.96 -32.89
C ALA A 443 0.95 10.50 -31.47
N GLU A 444 1.02 9.63 -30.46
CA GLU A 444 0.93 10.03 -29.05
C GLU A 444 2.03 11.03 -28.68
N TYR A 445 3.30 10.70 -28.92
CA TYR A 445 4.43 11.55 -28.53
C TYR A 445 4.59 12.79 -29.43
N GLU A 446 4.23 12.73 -30.72
CA GLU A 446 4.14 13.92 -31.58
C GLU A 446 3.04 14.89 -31.11
N GLY A 447 1.97 14.36 -30.50
CA GLY A 447 0.86 15.14 -29.95
C GLY A 447 1.18 15.83 -28.62
N ILE A 448 2.22 15.39 -27.89
CA ILE A 448 2.60 15.99 -26.61
C ILE A 448 3.10 17.42 -26.83
N GLY A 449 2.51 18.36 -26.09
CA GLY A 449 2.84 19.79 -26.19
C GLY A 449 2.27 20.49 -27.42
N ARG A 450 1.31 19.88 -28.14
CA ARG A 450 0.68 20.51 -29.32
C ARG A 450 0.05 21.86 -28.95
N GLY A 451 0.49 22.92 -29.62
CA GLY A 451 0.04 24.29 -29.36
C GLY A 451 0.82 25.01 -28.25
N LEU A 452 1.83 24.36 -27.66
CA LEU A 452 2.72 24.93 -26.65
C LEU A 452 4.15 25.02 -27.18
N THR A 453 4.89 26.02 -26.71
CA THR A 453 6.33 26.10 -26.92
C THR A 453 7.01 25.32 -25.79
N LEU A 454 7.51 24.12 -26.10
CA LEU A 454 8.21 23.30 -25.11
C LEU A 454 9.59 23.91 -24.78
N PRO A 455 10.03 23.86 -23.51
CA PRO A 455 11.42 24.15 -23.14
C PRO A 455 12.39 23.29 -23.97
N ALA A 456 13.58 23.82 -24.26
CA ALA A 456 14.55 23.14 -25.13
C ALA A 456 14.92 21.74 -24.63
N GLU A 457 15.09 21.56 -23.31
CA GLU A 457 15.36 20.27 -22.69
C GLU A 457 14.17 19.30 -22.83
N THR A 458 12.95 19.78 -22.58
CA THR A 458 11.72 19.01 -22.76
C THR A 458 11.55 18.54 -24.21
N GLU A 459 11.84 19.42 -25.17
CA GLU A 459 11.82 19.10 -26.59
C GLU A 459 12.88 18.06 -26.93
N ALA A 460 14.09 18.17 -26.37
CA ALA A 460 15.15 17.18 -26.57
C ALA A 460 14.72 15.79 -26.08
N HIS A 461 14.10 15.68 -24.90
CA HIS A 461 13.54 14.41 -24.41
C HIS A 461 12.46 13.84 -25.35
N ARG A 462 11.57 14.71 -25.87
CA ARG A 462 10.55 14.29 -26.84
C ARG A 462 11.18 13.71 -28.11
N GLN A 463 12.18 14.39 -28.65
CA GLN A 463 12.89 13.96 -29.86
C GLN A 463 13.69 12.66 -29.63
N GLU A 464 14.29 12.49 -28.46
CA GLU A 464 14.96 11.25 -28.09
C GLU A 464 13.98 10.07 -28.06
N ILE A 465 12.81 10.24 -27.45
CA ILE A 465 11.75 9.22 -27.42
C ILE A 465 11.29 8.85 -28.84
N LEU A 466 11.01 9.85 -29.68
CA LEU A 466 10.61 9.62 -31.07
C LEU A 466 11.70 8.90 -31.87
N SER A 467 12.97 9.27 -31.69
CA SER A 467 14.09 8.58 -32.30
C SER A 467 14.20 7.11 -31.85
N ASN A 468 13.97 6.83 -30.57
CA ASN A 468 13.96 5.46 -30.04
C ASN A 468 12.83 4.63 -30.66
N ILE A 469 11.63 5.21 -30.80
CA ILE A 469 10.47 4.59 -31.44
C ILE A 469 10.77 4.28 -32.92
N GLU A 470 11.39 5.22 -33.66
CA GLU A 470 11.77 5.02 -35.06
C GLU A 470 12.82 3.91 -35.23
N ARG A 471 13.82 3.85 -34.35
CA ARG A 471 14.82 2.76 -34.35
C ARG A 471 14.18 1.41 -34.07
N ALA A 472 13.29 1.33 -33.08
CA ALA A 472 12.57 0.10 -32.76
C ALA A 472 11.71 -0.37 -33.94
N TYR A 473 10.97 0.53 -34.57
CA TYR A 473 10.17 0.19 -35.76
C TYR A 473 11.06 -0.25 -36.94
N ALA A 474 12.17 0.43 -37.21
CA ALA A 474 13.10 0.01 -38.26
C ALA A 474 13.65 -1.41 -38.03
N ALA A 475 13.94 -1.77 -36.78
CA ALA A 475 14.39 -3.11 -36.42
C ALA A 475 13.27 -4.17 -36.56
N LEU A 476 12.02 -3.78 -36.33
CA LEU A 476 10.88 -4.70 -36.29
C LEU A 476 10.05 -4.73 -37.58
N LYS A 477 10.19 -3.79 -38.51
CA LYS A 477 9.35 -3.69 -39.71
C LYS A 477 9.43 -4.93 -40.61
N GLU A 478 10.66 -5.39 -40.87
CA GLU A 478 10.91 -6.51 -41.77
C GLU A 478 10.85 -7.86 -41.03
N PRO A 479 10.19 -8.90 -41.58
CA PRO A 479 10.10 -10.20 -40.90
C PRO A 479 11.46 -10.84 -40.56
N ARG A 480 12.46 -10.60 -41.40
CA ARG A 480 13.83 -11.13 -41.19
C ARG A 480 14.53 -10.46 -40.00
N SER A 481 14.50 -9.13 -39.91
CA SER A 481 15.14 -8.40 -38.81
C SER A 481 14.38 -8.64 -37.51
N ARG A 482 13.04 -8.65 -37.54
CA ARG A 482 12.19 -8.97 -36.40
C ARG A 482 12.50 -10.36 -35.81
N LYS A 483 12.75 -11.35 -36.67
CA LYS A 483 13.18 -12.68 -36.21
C LYS A 483 14.54 -12.65 -35.49
N GLN A 484 15.49 -11.83 -35.96
CA GLN A 484 16.78 -11.66 -35.29
C GLN A 484 16.60 -11.02 -33.91
N VAL A 485 15.79 -9.97 -33.81
CA VAL A 485 15.47 -9.32 -32.53
C VAL A 485 14.85 -10.33 -31.55
N ARG A 486 13.87 -11.13 -31.99
CA ARG A 486 13.30 -12.15 -31.08
C ARG A 486 14.32 -13.18 -30.63
N ALA A 487 15.24 -13.58 -31.50
CA ALA A 487 16.28 -14.55 -31.15
C ALA A 487 17.33 -13.98 -30.17
N GLN A 488 17.45 -12.65 -30.07
CA GLN A 488 18.32 -11.98 -29.10
C GLN A 488 17.71 -11.96 -27.69
N HIS A 489 16.38 -11.91 -27.59
CA HIS A 489 15.67 -11.71 -26.32
C HIS A 489 14.90 -12.92 -25.80
N TYR A 490 14.61 -13.92 -26.65
CA TYR A 490 13.77 -15.05 -26.30
C TYR A 490 14.37 -16.39 -26.74
N GLU A 491 14.28 -17.37 -25.83
CA GLU A 491 14.79 -18.72 -26.00
C GLU A 491 13.97 -19.51 -27.02
N PRO A 492 14.57 -20.39 -27.85
CA PRO A 492 13.89 -21.19 -28.86
C PRO A 492 12.60 -21.89 -28.38
N GLN A 493 12.61 -22.43 -27.15
CA GLN A 493 11.45 -23.11 -26.56
C GLN A 493 10.26 -22.17 -26.37
N GLN A 494 10.49 -20.88 -26.12
CA GLN A 494 9.43 -19.88 -26.00
C GLN A 494 8.76 -19.63 -27.36
N HIS A 495 9.53 -19.65 -28.46
CA HIS A 495 8.99 -19.53 -29.82
C HIS A 495 8.11 -20.73 -30.15
N GLU A 496 8.57 -21.94 -29.82
CA GLU A 496 7.83 -23.18 -30.04
C GLU A 496 6.51 -23.19 -29.26
N ALA A 497 6.57 -22.94 -27.95
CA ALA A 497 5.40 -22.94 -27.08
C ALA A 497 4.36 -21.88 -27.51
N ASN A 498 4.80 -20.68 -27.90
CA ASN A 498 3.89 -19.64 -28.36
C ASN A 498 3.32 -19.92 -29.75
N ALA A 499 4.10 -20.49 -30.68
CA ALA A 499 3.59 -20.90 -31.98
C ALA A 499 2.50 -21.98 -31.84
N GLU A 500 2.70 -22.95 -30.95
CA GLU A 500 1.69 -23.96 -30.63
C GLU A 500 0.43 -23.34 -30.01
N LEU A 501 0.60 -22.40 -29.08
CA LEU A 501 -0.51 -21.68 -28.47
C LEU A 501 -1.34 -20.90 -29.51
N MET A 502 -0.69 -20.19 -30.43
CA MET A 502 -1.39 -19.45 -31.50
C MET A 502 -2.12 -20.42 -32.44
N SER A 503 -1.49 -21.54 -32.82
CA SER A 503 -2.16 -22.59 -33.61
C SER A 503 -3.41 -23.12 -32.91
N LYS A 504 -3.36 -23.42 -31.61
CA LYS A 504 -4.54 -23.89 -30.85
C LYS A 504 -5.62 -22.81 -30.75
N LYS A 505 -5.26 -21.55 -30.55
CA LYS A 505 -6.21 -20.43 -30.58
C LYS A 505 -6.90 -20.31 -31.93
N ALA A 506 -6.15 -20.45 -33.03
CA ALA A 506 -6.71 -20.45 -34.37
C ALA A 506 -7.71 -21.60 -34.56
N GLU A 507 -7.38 -22.83 -34.13
CA GLU A 507 -8.29 -23.99 -34.16
C GLU A 507 -9.61 -23.71 -33.41
N MET A 508 -9.55 -23.05 -32.24
CA MET A 508 -10.75 -22.65 -31.50
C MET A 508 -11.57 -21.56 -32.20
N LEU A 509 -10.91 -20.59 -32.85
CA LEU A 509 -11.56 -19.48 -33.54
C LEU A 509 -12.25 -19.92 -34.84
N ILE A 510 -11.77 -20.98 -35.48
CA ILE A 510 -12.44 -21.62 -36.64
C ILE A 510 -13.87 -22.01 -36.29
N VAL A 511 -14.10 -22.58 -35.10
CA VAL A 511 -15.44 -22.97 -34.62
C VAL A 511 -16.38 -21.77 -34.52
N ARG A 512 -15.83 -20.57 -34.26
CA ARG A 512 -16.58 -19.31 -34.11
C ARG A 512 -16.75 -18.55 -35.42
N GLY A 513 -16.15 -19.02 -36.52
CA GLY A 513 -16.18 -18.33 -37.81
C GLY A 513 -15.39 -17.01 -37.84
N ALA A 514 -14.51 -16.75 -36.87
CA ALA A 514 -13.71 -15.52 -36.77
C ALA A 514 -12.46 -15.59 -37.67
N TRP A 515 -12.67 -15.66 -38.98
CA TRP A 515 -11.61 -16.02 -39.94
C TRP A 515 -10.42 -15.06 -40.01
N ALA A 516 -10.62 -13.76 -39.74
CA ALA A 516 -9.53 -12.78 -39.68
C ALA A 516 -8.52 -13.16 -38.58
N ASP A 517 -9.04 -13.44 -37.38
CA ASP A 517 -8.22 -13.81 -36.23
C ASP A 517 -7.58 -15.19 -36.41
N VAL A 518 -8.28 -16.13 -37.08
CA VAL A 518 -7.71 -17.44 -37.43
C VAL A 518 -6.46 -17.27 -38.29
N ILE A 519 -6.57 -16.45 -39.35
CA ILE A 519 -5.47 -16.17 -40.28
C ILE A 519 -4.32 -15.50 -39.54
N ASP A 520 -4.59 -14.47 -38.73
CA ASP A 520 -3.57 -13.77 -37.93
C ASP A 520 -2.79 -14.73 -37.01
N ASN A 521 -3.50 -15.58 -36.27
CA ASN A 521 -2.86 -16.51 -35.34
C ASN A 521 -1.96 -17.53 -36.08
N TYR A 522 -2.37 -18.03 -37.24
CA TYR A 522 -1.51 -18.93 -38.03
C TYR A 522 -0.32 -18.21 -38.65
N GLU A 523 -0.50 -16.97 -39.14
CA GLU A 523 0.62 -16.17 -39.66
C GLU A 523 1.67 -15.91 -38.58
N ARG A 524 1.23 -15.61 -37.35
CA ARG A 524 2.14 -15.45 -36.19
C ARG A 524 2.84 -16.76 -35.83
N ALA A 525 2.13 -17.88 -35.84
CA ALA A 525 2.73 -19.20 -35.61
C ALA A 525 3.79 -19.55 -36.67
N ILE A 526 3.51 -19.26 -37.95
CA ILE A 526 4.46 -19.43 -39.06
C ILE A 526 5.66 -18.51 -38.88
N GLU A 527 5.46 -17.27 -38.46
CA GLU A 527 6.56 -16.33 -38.31
C GLU A 527 7.54 -16.74 -37.19
N LEU A 528 7.01 -17.26 -36.08
CA LEU A 528 7.80 -17.85 -35.00
C LEU A 528 8.50 -19.15 -35.47
N MET A 529 7.76 -20.03 -36.15
CA MET A 529 8.21 -21.38 -36.51
C MET A 529 8.00 -21.68 -38.01
N PRO A 530 8.81 -21.06 -38.90
CA PRO A 530 8.54 -21.07 -40.35
C PRO A 530 8.74 -22.44 -41.01
N LYS A 531 9.45 -23.36 -40.36
CA LYS A 531 9.72 -24.71 -40.86
C LYS A 531 8.62 -25.72 -40.51
N VAL A 532 7.67 -25.37 -39.65
CA VAL A 532 6.61 -26.29 -39.24
C VAL A 532 5.54 -26.32 -40.33
N GLY A 533 5.60 -27.34 -41.19
CA GLY A 533 4.68 -27.48 -42.33
C GLY A 533 3.20 -27.59 -41.96
N LYS A 534 2.85 -27.96 -40.72
CA LYS A 534 1.47 -27.98 -40.23
C LYS A 534 0.81 -26.59 -40.35
N TYR A 535 1.47 -25.56 -39.83
CA TYR A 535 0.88 -24.21 -39.77
C TYR A 535 0.59 -23.62 -41.15
N HIS A 536 1.48 -23.85 -42.13
CA HIS A 536 1.26 -23.41 -43.52
C HIS A 536 0.03 -24.07 -44.14
N ARG A 537 -0.13 -25.39 -43.99
CA ARG A 537 -1.31 -26.11 -44.51
C ARG A 537 -2.60 -25.63 -43.86
N ASP A 538 -2.58 -25.40 -42.56
CA ASP A 538 -3.75 -24.95 -41.81
C ASP A 538 -4.13 -23.49 -42.16
N LEU A 539 -3.14 -22.63 -42.41
CA LEU A 539 -3.37 -21.28 -42.94
C LEU A 539 -4.00 -21.29 -44.33
N GLU A 540 -3.49 -22.11 -45.25
CA GLU A 540 -4.07 -22.25 -46.61
C GLU A 540 -5.52 -22.72 -46.55
N LYS A 541 -5.80 -23.72 -45.70
CA LYS A 541 -7.16 -24.20 -45.45
C LYS A 541 -8.05 -23.09 -44.87
N ALA A 542 -7.57 -22.34 -43.90
CA ALA A 542 -8.31 -21.23 -43.30
C ALA A 542 -8.66 -20.15 -44.33
N ARG A 543 -7.70 -19.76 -45.20
CA ARG A 543 -7.93 -18.81 -46.30
C ARG A 543 -8.95 -19.32 -47.32
N GLY A 544 -8.90 -20.62 -47.66
CA GLY A 544 -9.88 -21.23 -48.56
C GLY A 544 -11.30 -21.23 -47.98
N LEU A 545 -11.43 -21.54 -46.68
CA LEU A 545 -12.72 -21.51 -45.98
C LEU A 545 -13.26 -20.08 -45.83
N ALA A 546 -12.40 -19.11 -45.51
CA ALA A 546 -12.74 -17.70 -45.47
C ALA A 546 -13.30 -17.20 -46.82
N ALA A 547 -12.69 -17.60 -47.93
CA ALA A 547 -13.15 -17.23 -49.27
C ALA A 547 -14.48 -17.91 -49.64
N ALA A 548 -14.66 -19.19 -49.29
CA ALA A 548 -15.87 -19.95 -49.60
C ALA A 548 -17.08 -19.57 -48.75
N GLY A 549 -16.84 -19.11 -47.51
CA GLY A 549 -17.88 -18.70 -46.57
C GLY A 549 -18.54 -17.37 -46.89
N GLY A 550 -18.09 -16.64 -47.91
CA GLY A 550 -18.56 -15.30 -48.25
C GLY A 550 -18.30 -14.34 -47.09
N TYR A 551 -17.10 -13.75 -47.06
CA TYR A 551 -16.69 -12.72 -46.10
C TYR A 551 -17.68 -11.54 -46.14
N GLN A 552 -18.78 -11.61 -45.38
CA GLN A 552 -19.56 -10.46 -44.94
C GLN A 552 -18.91 -9.99 -43.64
N GLY A 553 -17.74 -9.38 -43.78
CA GLY A 553 -17.11 -8.59 -42.72
C GLY A 553 -17.79 -7.23 -42.61
#